data_AF-A0A9X1QXH8-F1
#
_entry.id   AF-A0A9X1QXH8-F1
#
_cell.length_a   1.000
_cell.length_b   1.000
_cell.length_c   1.000
_cell.angle_alpha   90.00
_cell.angle_beta   90.00
_cell.angle_gamma   90.00
#
_symmetry.space_group_name_H-M   'P 1'
#
loop_
_entity.id
_entity.type
_entity.pdbx_description
1 polymer ?
#
loop_
_entity_poly.entity_id
_entity_poly.type
_entity_poly.pdbx_seq_one_letter_code
_entity_poly.pdbx_strand_id
1 'polypeptide(L)'
;MKIKLVILFLGIICSSCSRITPSGFWLNYKSELITEKKNDQGPWGGTLYINWSADKNTEFNIKKITELASQNGWKLIDSTNYNKVDLINMSDFGKPTINLPLKNFTPESTEANLKSESFPRFIETDFKLYRFKTKWLIFEPGTDNSTQDNGFVLLSSDNKRMTVYQLWGE
;
A
#
# COMPACT_ATOMS: atom_id res chain seq x y z
N MET A 1 40.13 -33.96 9.90
CA MET A 1 38.82 -34.04 9.22
C MET A 1 37.68 -33.27 9.90
N LYS A 2 37.87 -32.69 11.11
CA LYS A 2 36.79 -31.99 11.85
C LYS A 2 36.71 -30.46 11.60
N ILE A 3 37.78 -29.81 11.14
CA ILE A 3 37.81 -28.35 10.92
C ILE A 3 37.24 -27.94 9.56
N LYS A 4 37.40 -28.77 8.52
CA LYS A 4 36.85 -28.48 7.18
C LYS A 4 35.31 -28.54 7.13
N LEU A 5 34.67 -29.29 8.03
CA LEU A 5 33.21 -29.39 8.10
C LEU A 5 32.56 -28.18 8.78
N VAL A 6 33.28 -27.50 9.69
CA VAL A 6 32.79 -26.29 10.39
C VAL A 6 32.74 -25.08 9.44
N ILE A 7 33.68 -24.99 8.50
CA ILE A 7 33.73 -23.91 7.51
C ILE A 7 32.58 -24.05 6.48
N LEU A 8 32.14 -25.28 6.17
CA LEU A 8 31.01 -25.51 5.27
C LEU A 8 29.66 -25.13 5.89
N PHE A 9 29.54 -25.19 7.22
CA PHE A 9 28.31 -24.77 7.94
C PHE A 9 28.24 -23.25 8.19
N LEU A 10 29.37 -22.54 8.19
CA LEU A 10 29.40 -21.09 8.42
C LEU A 10 28.99 -20.27 7.18
N GLY A 11 29.05 -20.85 5.98
CA GLY A 11 28.67 -20.15 4.73
C GLY A 11 27.16 -20.04 4.48
N ILE A 12 26.33 -20.83 5.17
CA ILE A 12 24.88 -20.92 4.88
C ILE A 12 24.06 -19.90 5.70
N ILE A 13 24.62 -19.34 6.78
CA ILE A 13 23.84 -18.52 7.74
C ILE A 13 23.77 -17.03 7.33
N CYS A 14 24.54 -16.59 6.34
CA CYS A 14 24.51 -15.20 5.85
C CYS A 14 23.58 -14.97 4.64
N SER A 15 22.83 -15.99 4.22
CA SER A 15 21.78 -15.84 3.20
C SER A 15 20.43 -15.45 3.82
N SER A 16 20.43 -14.72 4.94
CA SER A 16 19.25 -13.90 5.26
C SER A 16 19.28 -12.71 4.31
N CYS A 17 18.95 -12.99 3.05
CA CYS A 17 18.29 -11.99 2.23
C CYS A 17 17.09 -11.60 3.08
N SER A 18 17.16 -10.46 3.77
CA SER A 18 15.96 -9.84 4.32
C SER A 18 15.03 -9.81 3.11
N ARG A 19 13.98 -10.62 3.11
CA ARG A 19 12.97 -10.51 2.06
C ARG A 19 12.48 -9.09 2.22
N ILE A 20 12.98 -8.19 1.37
CA ILE A 20 12.53 -6.81 1.27
C ILE A 20 11.10 -6.98 0.78
N THR A 21 10.18 -7.16 1.72
CA THR A 21 8.78 -7.32 1.42
C THR A 21 8.28 -5.96 0.93
N PRO A 22 7.64 -5.91 -0.25
CA PRO A 22 6.87 -4.75 -0.67
C PRO A 22 6.06 -4.23 0.52
N SER A 23 6.21 -2.94 0.84
CA SER A 23 5.51 -2.29 1.95
C SER A 23 5.71 -2.83 3.36
N GLY A 24 6.67 -3.71 3.61
CA GLY A 24 6.84 -4.34 4.94
C GLY A 24 7.04 -3.34 6.08
N PHE A 25 7.63 -2.17 5.80
CA PHE A 25 7.87 -1.12 6.79
C PHE A 25 6.58 -0.57 7.41
N TRP A 26 5.46 -0.59 6.68
CA TRP A 26 4.18 -0.14 7.21
C TRP A 26 3.71 -0.99 8.40
N LEU A 27 4.05 -2.29 8.43
CA LEU A 27 3.64 -3.18 9.53
C LEU A 27 4.21 -2.76 10.90
N ASN A 28 5.29 -2.00 10.91
CA ASN A 28 5.94 -1.51 12.13
C ASN A 28 5.50 -0.08 12.50
N TYR A 29 4.80 0.62 11.61
CA TYR A 29 4.34 1.97 11.89
C TYR A 29 3.10 1.93 12.78
N LYS A 30 3.22 2.42 14.02
CA LYS A 30 2.12 2.49 15.00
C LYS A 30 1.32 1.17 15.07
N SER A 31 2.04 0.06 15.16
CA SER A 31 1.49 -1.29 15.06
C SER A 31 0.38 -1.57 16.06
N GLU A 32 0.43 -0.91 17.22
CA GLU A 32 -0.57 -0.95 18.28
C GLU A 32 -1.93 -0.37 17.88
N LEU A 33 -1.98 0.43 16.82
CA LEU A 33 -3.20 1.07 16.30
C LEU A 33 -3.76 0.35 15.06
N ILE A 34 -3.13 -0.75 14.60
CA ILE A 34 -3.62 -1.54 13.47
C ILE A 34 -4.88 -2.27 13.90
N THR A 35 -5.97 -2.08 13.15
CA THR A 35 -7.23 -2.79 13.39
C THR A 35 -7.48 -3.90 12.38
N GLU A 36 -6.87 -3.82 11.19
CA GLU A 36 -7.07 -4.79 10.12
C GLU A 36 -5.85 -4.78 9.19
N LYS A 37 -5.47 -5.95 8.64
CA LYS A 37 -4.40 -6.04 7.64
C LYS A 37 -4.49 -7.30 6.79
N LYS A 38 -4.09 -7.17 5.53
CA LYS A 38 -3.73 -8.27 4.63
C LYS A 38 -2.36 -8.00 4.05
N ASN A 39 -1.55 -9.05 3.95
CA ASN A 39 -0.24 -9.01 3.33
C ASN A 39 -0.04 -10.28 2.52
N ASP A 40 -0.47 -10.26 1.27
CA ASP A 40 -0.33 -11.35 0.31
C ASP A 40 0.91 -11.12 -0.54
N GLN A 41 1.81 -12.10 -0.54
CA GLN A 41 3.17 -12.00 -1.09
C GLN A 41 3.39 -13.17 -2.06
N GLY A 42 2.51 -13.28 -3.04
CA GLY A 42 2.54 -14.32 -4.05
C GLY A 42 3.80 -14.28 -4.92
N PRO A 43 4.12 -15.39 -5.61
CA PRO A 43 5.30 -15.51 -6.45
C PRO A 43 5.28 -14.59 -7.68
N TRP A 44 4.10 -14.18 -8.13
CA TRP A 44 3.90 -13.37 -9.34
C TRP A 44 3.44 -11.93 -9.04
N GLY A 45 3.23 -11.61 -7.77
CA GLY A 45 2.60 -10.37 -7.36
C GLY A 45 1.97 -10.49 -5.99
N GLY A 46 1.41 -9.40 -5.51
CA GLY A 46 0.75 -9.40 -4.23
C GLY A 46 0.05 -8.10 -3.90
N THR A 47 -0.64 -8.17 -2.77
CA THR A 47 -1.46 -7.07 -2.26
C THR A 47 -1.18 -6.87 -0.80
N LEU A 48 -1.08 -5.61 -0.40
CA LEU A 48 -1.03 -5.22 1.00
C LEU A 48 -2.13 -4.20 1.25
N TYR A 49 -2.89 -4.42 2.31
CA TYR A 49 -3.64 -3.33 2.94
C TYR A 49 -3.46 -3.39 4.45
N ILE A 50 -3.41 -2.23 5.08
CA ILE A 50 -3.35 -2.11 6.53
C ILE A 50 -4.24 -0.94 6.92
N ASN A 51 -5.10 -1.14 7.90
CA ASN A 51 -5.94 -0.10 8.48
C ASN A 51 -5.51 0.22 9.90
N TRP A 52 -5.52 1.51 10.24
CA TRP A 52 -5.29 2.00 11.58
C TRP A 52 -6.46 2.85 12.07
N SER A 53 -6.71 2.78 13.38
CA SER A 53 -7.61 3.67 14.09
C SER A 53 -6.88 4.30 15.27
N ALA A 54 -6.84 5.63 15.31
CA ALA A 54 -6.23 6.36 16.41
C ALA A 54 -7.06 6.24 17.69
N ASP A 55 -6.36 6.28 18.83
CA ASP A 55 -6.99 6.50 20.12
C ASP A 55 -7.32 8.00 20.33
N LYS A 56 -7.83 8.35 21.51
CA LYS A 56 -8.23 9.72 21.84
C LYS A 56 -7.08 10.74 21.73
N ASN A 57 -5.84 10.32 21.99
CA ASN A 57 -4.68 11.19 22.12
C ASN A 57 -3.77 11.17 20.89
N THR A 58 -4.14 10.39 19.87
CA THR A 58 -3.33 10.20 18.67
C THR A 58 -4.02 10.75 17.44
N GLU A 59 -3.22 11.24 16.50
CA GLU A 59 -3.65 11.65 15.16
C GLU A 59 -2.59 11.25 14.15
N PHE A 60 -3.05 10.95 12.94
CA PHE A 60 -2.21 10.64 11.80
C PHE A 60 -1.85 11.94 11.07
N ASN A 61 -0.56 12.26 11.04
CA ASN A 61 -0.07 13.47 10.40
C ASN A 61 0.51 13.16 9.02
N ILE A 62 -0.06 13.74 7.97
CA ILE A 62 0.38 13.46 6.59
C ILE A 62 1.86 13.77 6.35
N LYS A 63 2.43 14.81 6.96
CA LYS A 63 3.85 15.13 6.80
C LYS A 63 4.75 14.00 7.32
N LYS A 64 4.41 13.43 8.48
CA LYS A 64 5.15 12.28 9.04
C LYS A 64 4.98 11.02 8.19
N ILE A 65 3.78 10.82 7.65
CA ILE A 65 3.46 9.68 6.78
C ILE A 65 4.26 9.78 5.47
N THR A 66 4.31 10.95 4.83
CA THR A 66 5.06 11.15 3.58
C THR A 66 6.57 11.10 3.81
N GLU A 67 7.07 11.57 4.95
CA GLU A 67 8.48 11.41 5.35
C GLU A 67 8.84 9.92 5.50
N LEU A 68 8.05 9.14 6.24
CA LEU A 68 8.24 7.70 6.39
C LEU A 68 8.20 6.97 5.04
N ALA A 69 7.21 7.30 4.20
CA ALA A 69 7.07 6.72 2.88
C ALA A 69 8.33 7.03 2.02
N SER A 70 8.78 8.29 2.04
CA SER A 70 9.97 8.73 1.29
C SER A 70 11.24 8.02 1.74
N GLN A 71 11.45 7.86 3.04
CA GLN A 71 12.58 7.09 3.61
C GLN A 71 12.59 5.63 3.13
N ASN A 72 11.42 5.07 2.83
CA ASN A 72 11.26 3.71 2.34
C ASN A 72 11.08 3.62 0.81
N GLY A 73 11.38 4.71 0.08
CA GLY A 73 11.41 4.73 -1.37
C GLY A 73 10.07 4.95 -2.08
N TRP A 74 9.05 5.39 -1.35
CA TRP A 74 7.77 5.83 -1.92
C TRP A 74 7.83 7.34 -2.18
N LYS A 75 7.46 7.78 -3.37
CA LYS A 75 7.43 9.20 -3.74
C LYS A 75 5.99 9.64 -3.93
N LEU A 76 5.57 10.68 -3.20
CA LEU A 76 4.24 11.25 -3.37
C LEU A 76 4.08 11.79 -4.79
N ILE A 77 2.97 11.43 -5.45
CA ILE A 77 2.61 11.90 -6.80
C ILE A 77 1.63 13.08 -6.64
N ASP A 78 0.47 12.80 -6.05
CA ASP A 78 -0.60 13.77 -5.84
C ASP A 78 -1.58 13.28 -4.76
N SER A 79 -2.72 13.97 -4.67
CA SER A 79 -3.78 13.62 -3.75
C SER A 79 -5.15 14.11 -4.22
N THR A 80 -6.20 13.40 -3.83
CA THR A 80 -7.60 13.70 -4.17
C THR A 80 -8.47 13.66 -2.93
N ASN A 81 -9.38 14.63 -2.79
CA ASN A 81 -10.37 14.66 -1.71
C ASN A 81 -11.62 13.88 -2.11
N TYR A 82 -12.19 13.15 -1.16
CA TYR A 82 -13.46 12.47 -1.32
C TYR A 82 -14.41 12.88 -0.20
N ASN A 83 -15.63 13.27 -0.57
CA ASN A 83 -16.67 13.58 0.40
C ASN A 83 -17.52 12.35 0.63
N LYS A 84 -18.08 12.21 1.85
CA LYS A 84 -18.94 11.11 2.24
C LYS A 84 -20.08 10.83 1.27
N VAL A 85 -20.63 11.87 0.63
CA VAL A 85 -21.71 11.75 -0.35
C VAL A 85 -21.27 10.95 -1.59
N ASP A 86 -20.02 11.14 -2.02
CA ASP A 86 -19.43 10.44 -3.17
C ASP A 86 -19.17 8.95 -2.85
N LEU A 87 -19.07 8.61 -1.56
CA LEU A 87 -18.72 7.28 -1.09
C LEU A 87 -19.88 6.29 -1.10
N ILE A 88 -21.12 6.77 -1.18
CA ILE A 88 -22.35 5.95 -1.07
C ILE A 88 -22.41 4.88 -2.16
N ASN A 89 -21.97 5.23 -3.37
CA ASN A 89 -21.99 4.33 -4.53
C ASN A 89 -20.72 3.47 -4.64
N MET A 90 -19.77 3.61 -3.72
CA MET A 90 -18.53 2.84 -3.69
C MET A 90 -18.67 1.67 -2.72
N SER A 91 -19.48 0.70 -3.11
CA SER A 91 -19.68 -0.54 -2.37
C SER A 91 -19.81 -1.73 -3.31
N ASP A 92 -19.42 -2.90 -2.83
CA ASP A 92 -19.60 -4.19 -3.50
C ASP A 92 -20.33 -5.15 -2.55
N PHE A 93 -21.43 -5.73 -3.00
CA PHE A 93 -22.35 -6.53 -2.17
C PHE A 93 -22.70 -5.86 -0.82
N GLY A 94 -22.90 -4.54 -0.82
CA GLY A 94 -23.24 -3.75 0.37
C GLY A 94 -22.06 -3.48 1.32
N LYS A 95 -20.83 -3.87 0.96
CA LYS A 95 -19.62 -3.59 1.74
C LYS A 95 -18.87 -2.40 1.13
N PRO A 96 -18.42 -1.42 1.93
CA PRO A 96 -17.64 -0.30 1.41
C PRO A 96 -16.35 -0.77 0.73
N THR A 97 -16.11 -0.30 -0.50
CA THR A 97 -14.93 -0.66 -1.28
C THR A 97 -14.26 0.56 -1.91
N ILE A 98 -13.02 0.37 -2.32
CA ILE A 98 -12.28 1.31 -3.16
C ILE A 98 -11.58 0.54 -4.28
N ASN A 99 -11.71 1.01 -5.51
CA ASN A 99 -11.11 0.38 -6.67
C ASN A 99 -9.73 0.99 -6.92
N LEU A 100 -8.66 0.19 -6.82
CA LEU A 100 -7.27 0.61 -6.99
C LEU A 100 -6.56 -0.32 -8.00
N PRO A 101 -5.70 0.17 -8.91
CA PRO A 101 -5.35 1.56 -9.13
C PRO A 101 -6.51 2.37 -9.72
N LEU A 102 -6.68 3.60 -9.23
CA LEU A 102 -7.71 4.52 -9.72
C LEU A 102 -7.31 5.04 -11.09
N LYS A 103 -7.97 4.58 -12.16
CA LYS A 103 -7.96 5.35 -13.40
C LYS A 103 -8.61 6.73 -13.17
N ASN A 104 -7.99 7.75 -13.75
CA ASN A 104 -8.60 9.03 -14.15
C ASN A 104 -8.81 10.13 -13.10
N PHE A 105 -7.73 10.71 -12.54
CA PHE A 105 -7.81 12.03 -11.89
C PHE A 105 -6.98 13.16 -12.55
N THR A 106 -6.59 13.03 -13.84
CA THR A 106 -6.22 14.17 -14.71
C THR A 106 -6.37 13.83 -16.22
N PRO A 107 -6.65 14.82 -17.11
CA PRO A 107 -7.26 14.65 -18.44
C PRO A 107 -6.35 14.17 -19.58
N GLU A 108 -5.08 13.87 -19.30
CA GLU A 108 -4.14 13.36 -20.29
C GLU A 108 -3.49 12.09 -19.74
N SER A 109 -4.12 10.94 -19.97
CA SER A 109 -3.47 9.65 -19.74
C SER A 109 -2.93 9.14 -21.08
N THR A 110 -1.61 9.14 -21.23
CA THR A 110 -0.95 8.17 -22.09
C THR A 110 -0.34 7.10 -21.18
N GLU A 111 -0.71 5.85 -21.46
CA GLU A 111 -0.10 4.59 -21.03
C GLU A 111 -0.64 3.86 -19.77
N ALA A 112 -0.83 2.54 -19.98
CA ALA A 112 -1.33 1.48 -19.10
C ALA A 112 -2.79 1.60 -18.60
N ASN A 113 -3.68 0.80 -19.19
CA ASN A 113 -5.10 0.76 -18.87
C ASN A 113 -5.39 -0.25 -17.74
N LEU A 114 -4.57 -0.26 -16.68
CA LEU A 114 -4.64 -1.23 -15.57
C LEU A 114 -6.08 -1.43 -15.07
N LYS A 115 -6.53 -2.69 -15.02
CA LYS A 115 -7.80 -3.06 -14.39
C LYS A 115 -7.71 -2.70 -12.91
N SER A 116 -8.74 -2.03 -12.39
CA SER A 116 -8.82 -1.74 -10.97
C SER A 116 -9.29 -2.97 -10.20
N GLU A 117 -8.66 -3.23 -9.07
CA GLU A 117 -9.06 -4.24 -8.09
C GLU A 117 -9.85 -3.59 -6.96
N SER A 118 -10.86 -4.32 -6.47
CA SER A 118 -11.71 -3.86 -5.37
C SER A 118 -11.08 -4.22 -4.02
N PHE A 119 -10.83 -3.20 -3.19
CA PHE A 119 -10.31 -3.34 -1.83
C PHE A 119 -11.36 -2.96 -0.79
N PRO A 120 -11.34 -3.58 0.41
CA PRO A 120 -12.15 -3.12 1.52
C PRO A 120 -11.76 -1.68 1.88
N ARG A 121 -12.75 -0.81 2.05
CA ARG A 121 -12.57 0.57 2.50
C ARG A 121 -13.02 0.71 3.95
N PHE A 122 -12.12 1.17 4.82
CA PHE A 122 -12.37 1.27 6.27
C PHE A 122 -12.70 2.69 6.75
N ILE A 123 -12.68 3.67 5.84
CA ILE A 123 -13.00 5.07 6.09
C ILE A 123 -14.27 5.42 5.30
N GLU A 124 -15.34 5.73 6.01
CA GLU A 124 -16.67 6.06 5.46
C GLU A 124 -17.06 7.54 5.71
N THR A 125 -16.14 8.31 6.26
CA THR A 125 -16.23 9.77 6.36
C THR A 125 -15.48 10.41 5.21
N ASP A 126 -15.52 11.74 5.14
CA ASP A 126 -14.61 12.49 4.26
C ASP A 126 -13.16 12.04 4.50
N PHE A 127 -12.43 11.87 3.42
CA PHE A 127 -11.03 11.49 3.45
C PHE A 127 -10.26 12.09 2.29
N LYS A 128 -8.94 12.09 2.44
CA LYS A 128 -8.01 12.42 1.38
C LYS A 128 -7.19 11.20 1.00
N LEU A 129 -7.16 10.91 -0.29
CA LEU A 129 -6.35 9.85 -0.86
C LEU A 129 -5.05 10.43 -1.41
N TYR A 130 -3.94 9.83 -1.07
CA TYR A 130 -2.61 10.18 -1.54
C TYR A 130 -2.05 9.04 -2.38
N ARG A 131 -1.55 9.37 -3.58
CA ARG A 131 -0.95 8.40 -4.49
C ARG A 131 0.56 8.48 -4.43
N PHE A 132 1.21 7.33 -4.44
CA PHE A 132 2.65 7.20 -4.35
C PHE A 132 3.20 6.34 -5.47
N LYS A 133 4.31 6.78 -6.03
CA LYS A 133 5.19 5.97 -6.86
C LYS A 133 6.06 5.12 -5.94
N THR A 134 6.02 3.80 -6.09
CA THR A 134 6.84 2.88 -5.29
C THR A 134 8.05 2.36 -6.08
N LYS A 135 8.80 1.41 -5.52
CA LYS A 135 9.88 0.72 -6.23
C LYS A 135 9.41 -0.55 -6.95
N TRP A 136 8.15 -0.92 -6.79
CA TRP A 136 7.58 -2.15 -7.33
C TRP A 136 6.69 -1.82 -8.53
N LEU A 137 6.69 -2.69 -9.52
CA LEU A 137 5.83 -2.57 -10.69
C LEU A 137 4.52 -3.30 -10.45
N ILE A 138 3.42 -2.74 -10.95
CA ILE A 138 2.19 -3.47 -11.25
C ILE A 138 2.06 -3.55 -12.77
N PHE A 139 1.69 -4.73 -13.28
CA PHE A 139 1.50 -5.01 -14.69
C PHE A 139 0.01 -5.12 -15.04
N GLU A 140 -0.36 -4.74 -16.26
CA GLU A 140 -1.71 -4.96 -16.76
C GLU A 140 -1.80 -6.38 -17.36
N PRO A 141 -2.66 -7.26 -16.81
CA PRO A 141 -2.69 -8.67 -17.22
C PRO A 141 -2.87 -8.85 -18.73
N GLY A 142 -2.00 -9.66 -19.32
CA GLY A 142 -2.01 -9.91 -20.77
C GLY A 142 -1.47 -8.76 -21.64
N THR A 143 -0.72 -7.82 -21.05
CA THR A 143 -0.02 -6.75 -21.79
C THR A 143 1.38 -6.52 -21.22
N ASP A 144 2.23 -5.78 -21.94
CA ASP A 144 3.54 -5.33 -21.45
C ASP A 144 3.46 -3.99 -20.68
N ASN A 145 2.26 -3.46 -20.47
CA ASN A 145 2.05 -2.19 -19.78
C ASN A 145 2.32 -2.36 -18.28
N SER A 146 3.06 -1.43 -17.70
CA SER A 146 3.34 -1.42 -16.26
C SER A 146 3.46 -0.02 -15.70
N THR A 147 3.27 0.11 -14.39
CA THR A 147 3.52 1.36 -13.65
C THR A 147 4.05 1.10 -12.26
N GLN A 148 4.67 2.12 -11.67
CA GLN A 148 5.06 2.15 -10.26
C GLN A 148 4.08 2.95 -9.40
N ASP A 149 3.02 3.48 -10.00
CA ASP A 149 2.01 4.31 -9.33
C ASP A 149 0.97 3.42 -8.63
N ASN A 150 1.45 2.69 -7.63
CA ASN A 150 0.74 1.56 -7.02
C ASN A 150 0.76 1.56 -5.48
N GLY A 151 1.15 2.68 -4.87
CA GLY A 151 1.06 2.91 -3.43
C GLY A 151 -0.03 3.94 -3.11
N PHE A 152 -0.85 3.67 -2.09
CA PHE A 152 -1.98 4.52 -1.74
C PHE A 152 -2.09 4.70 -0.23
N VAL A 153 -2.44 5.92 0.20
CA VAL A 153 -2.80 6.21 1.59
C VAL A 153 -4.11 6.97 1.63
N LEU A 154 -5.11 6.41 2.32
CA LEU A 154 -6.33 7.09 2.72
C LEU A 154 -6.13 7.67 4.12
N LEU A 155 -6.48 8.94 4.31
CA LEU A 155 -6.44 9.62 5.60
C LEU A 155 -7.79 10.31 5.83
N SER A 156 -8.49 9.97 6.91
CA SER A 156 -9.76 10.62 7.25
C SER A 156 -9.54 12.11 7.54
N SER A 157 -10.54 12.95 7.25
CA SER A 157 -10.43 14.40 7.42
C SER A 157 -10.19 14.83 8.88
N ASP A 158 -10.57 14.01 9.85
CA ASP A 158 -10.29 14.21 11.29
C ASP A 158 -8.93 13.65 11.74
N ASN A 159 -8.16 13.07 10.81
CA ASN A 159 -6.87 12.42 11.05
C ASN A 159 -6.92 11.27 12.07
N LYS A 160 -8.09 10.68 12.34
CA LYS A 160 -8.25 9.56 13.29
C LYS A 160 -8.21 8.19 12.63
N ARG A 161 -8.28 8.10 11.32
CA ARG A 161 -8.16 6.83 10.57
C ARG A 161 -7.21 6.98 9.40
N MET A 162 -6.47 5.91 9.15
CA MET A 162 -5.58 5.81 8.01
C MET A 162 -5.66 4.41 7.44
N THR A 163 -5.63 4.28 6.12
CA THR A 163 -5.47 3.00 5.46
C THR A 163 -4.39 3.09 4.40
N VAL A 164 -3.48 2.13 4.36
CA VAL A 164 -2.47 2.00 3.31
C VAL A 164 -2.88 0.85 2.40
N TYR A 165 -2.67 1.03 1.10
CA TYR A 165 -2.77 -0.03 0.10
C TYR A 165 -1.52 -0.06 -0.77
N GLN A 166 -1.09 -1.25 -1.16
CA GLN A 166 -0.12 -1.45 -2.24
C GLN A 166 -0.50 -2.68 -3.07
N LEU A 167 -0.31 -2.59 -4.37
CA LEU A 167 -0.37 -3.70 -5.31
C LEU A 167 0.94 -3.79 -6.09
N TRP A 168 1.37 -4.98 -6.47
CA TRP A 168 2.51 -5.18 -7.36
C TRP A 168 2.41 -6.55 -8.05
N GLY A 169 3.20 -6.72 -9.11
CA GLY A 169 3.14 -7.89 -9.96
C GLY A 169 2.00 -7.83 -10.97
N GLU A 170 1.63 -9.00 -11.50
CA GLU A 170 0.54 -9.19 -12.46
C GLU A 170 -0.76 -9.61 -11.77
#